data_AF-F6HSE2-F1
#
_entry.id   AF-F6HSE2-F1
#
_cell.length_a   1.000
_cell.length_b   1.000
_cell.length_c   1.000
_cell.angle_alpha   90.00
_cell.angle_beta   90.00
_cell.angle_gamma   90.00
#
_symmetry.space_group_name_H-M   'P 1'
#
loop_
_entity.id
_entity.type
_entity.pdbx_description
1 polymer ?
#
loop_
_entity_poly.entity_id
_entity_poly.type
_entity_poly.pdbx_seq_one_letter_code
_entity_poly.pdbx_strand_id
1 'polypeptide(L)'
;MLLCLLWVCTTNCLAPLAKVINDRFGIVEGLMITVHFIPTTQKTVDGPLSKACKCGKVASFNIIPCNTGAAKAIGMVLHALNGKSTRMSL
;
A
#
# COMPACT_ATOMS: atom_id res chain seq x y z
N MET A 1 8.59 -1.06 -20.30
CA MET A 1 7.29 -0.35 -20.22
C MET A 1 6.26 -1.27 -19.55
N LEU A 2 6.37 -1.45 -18.24
CA LEU A 2 5.35 -2.13 -17.43
C LEU A 2 5.53 -1.68 -15.96
N LEU A 3 5.51 -0.36 -15.76
CA LEU A 3 5.52 0.26 -14.43
C LEU A 3 4.08 0.60 -13.98
N CYS A 4 3.11 -0.23 -14.35
CA CYS A 4 1.71 -0.09 -13.97
C CYS A 4 1.33 -1.23 -13.01
N LEU A 5 1.95 -1.23 -11.83
CA LEU A 5 1.54 -2.08 -10.71
C LEU A 5 0.57 -1.26 -9.84
N LEU A 6 -0.42 -1.93 -9.23
CA LEU A 6 -1.57 -1.42 -8.46
C LEU A 6 -1.27 -0.53 -7.21
N TRP A 7 -0.14 0.19 -7.18
CA TRP A 7 0.41 0.89 -6.01
C TRP A 7 0.57 2.41 -6.19
N VAL A 8 0.13 2.94 -7.33
CA VAL A 8 0.48 4.30 -7.81
C VAL A 8 -0.10 5.42 -6.94
N CYS A 9 -1.34 5.31 -6.45
CA CYS A 9 -1.95 6.36 -5.62
C CYS A 9 -1.30 6.44 -4.23
N THR A 10 -1.13 5.31 -3.55
CA THR A 10 -0.66 5.30 -2.16
C THR A 10 0.83 5.63 -2.02
N THR A 11 1.63 5.31 -3.04
CA THR A 11 3.05 5.67 -3.08
C THR A 11 3.23 7.16 -3.35
N ASN A 12 2.46 7.71 -4.31
CA ASN A 12 2.50 9.15 -4.60
C ASN A 12 2.00 10.02 -3.45
N CYS A 13 0.98 9.57 -2.70
CA CYS A 13 0.51 10.34 -1.55
C CYS A 13 1.54 10.38 -0.43
N LEU A 14 2.27 9.28 -0.19
CA LEU A 14 3.14 9.18 0.99
C LEU A 14 4.60 9.61 0.72
N ALA A 15 5.11 9.44 -0.50
CA ALA A 15 6.48 9.82 -0.85
C ALA A 15 6.84 11.29 -0.52
N PRO A 16 6.04 12.32 -0.87
CA PRO A 16 6.38 13.71 -0.55
C PRO A 16 6.32 13.97 0.96
N LEU A 17 5.38 13.34 1.67
CA LEU A 17 5.26 13.47 3.12
C LEU A 17 6.47 12.87 3.83
N ALA A 18 6.86 11.66 3.44
CA ALA A 18 8.02 10.96 3.97
C ALA A 18 9.32 11.73 3.69
N LYS A 19 9.43 12.39 2.52
CA LYS A 19 10.57 13.25 2.19
C LYS A 19 10.70 14.43 3.16
N VAL A 20 9.62 15.18 3.38
CA VAL A 20 9.65 16.35 4.29
C VAL A 20 9.98 15.94 5.73
N ILE A 21 9.38 14.87 6.22
CA ILE A 21 9.63 14.38 7.58
C ILE A 21 11.07 13.87 7.72
N ASN A 22 11.56 13.12 6.72
CA ASN A 22 12.92 12.61 6.76
C ASN A 22 13.96 13.74 6.71
N ASP A 23 13.74 14.78 5.92
CA ASP A 23 14.68 15.89 5.79
C ASP A 23 14.78 16.76 7.05
N ARG A 24 13.71 16.84 7.86
CA ARG A 24 13.70 17.66 9.09
C ARG A 24 13.97 16.89 10.37
N PHE A 25 13.52 15.64 10.45
CA PHE A 25 13.53 14.87 11.71
C PHE A 25 14.33 13.57 11.63
N GLY A 26 14.61 13.07 10.42
CA GLY A 26 15.27 11.78 10.21
C GLY A 26 14.37 10.60 10.61
N ILE A 27 13.97 9.78 9.64
CA ILE A 27 13.11 8.61 9.92
C ILE A 27 14.00 7.39 10.20
N VAL A 28 13.82 6.80 11.39
CA VAL A 28 14.50 5.56 11.80
C VAL A 28 13.68 4.34 11.35
N GLU A 29 12.39 4.30 11.69
CA GLU A 29 11.44 3.26 11.24
C GLU A 29 10.03 3.85 11.08
N GLY A 30 9.17 3.20 10.28
CA GLY A 30 7.80 3.66 10.07
C GLY A 30 6.81 2.56 9.66
N LEU A 31 5.60 2.61 10.19
CA LEU A 31 4.50 1.74 9.81
C LEU A 31 3.32 2.59 9.34
N MET A 32 2.61 2.17 8.28
CA MET A 32 1.81 3.15 7.53
C MET A 32 0.36 2.81 7.16
N ILE A 33 -0.39 1.93 7.80
CA ILE A 33 -1.80 1.58 7.47
C ILE A 33 -2.59 2.56 6.55
N THR A 34 -3.05 2.09 5.39
CA THR A 34 -3.95 2.86 4.52
C THR A 34 -5.33 2.28 4.48
N VAL A 35 -6.33 3.16 4.51
CA VAL A 35 -7.72 2.83 4.21
C VAL A 35 -7.95 3.18 2.75
N HIS A 36 -8.31 2.19 1.93
CA HIS A 36 -8.48 2.38 0.50
C HIS A 36 -9.92 2.13 0.07
N PHE A 37 -10.41 2.92 -0.90
CA PHE A 37 -11.70 2.64 -1.52
C PHE A 37 -11.62 1.37 -2.37
N ILE A 38 -12.77 0.68 -2.51
CA ILE A 38 -12.95 -0.57 -3.24
C ILE A 38 -12.44 -0.43 -4.68
N PRO A 39 -11.34 -1.09 -5.06
CA PRO A 39 -10.87 -1.11 -6.43
C PRO A 39 -11.65 -2.13 -7.27
N THR A 40 -11.64 -1.96 -8.58
CA THR A 40 -12.35 -2.83 -9.55
C THR A 40 -11.92 -4.30 -9.51
N THR A 41 -10.78 -4.61 -8.88
CA THR A 41 -10.28 -5.99 -8.72
C THR A 41 -10.95 -6.75 -7.58
N GLN A 42 -11.61 -6.06 -6.65
CA GLN A 42 -12.39 -6.70 -5.59
C GLN A 42 -13.75 -7.17 -6.11
N LYS A 43 -14.28 -8.24 -5.52
CA LYS A 43 -15.52 -8.89 -5.99
C LYS A 43 -16.74 -8.33 -5.26
N THR A 44 -17.85 -8.23 -6.00
CA THR A 44 -19.17 -7.84 -5.45
C THR A 44 -19.85 -8.98 -4.70
N VAL A 45 -19.43 -10.22 -4.93
CA VAL A 45 -19.91 -11.44 -4.26
C VAL A 45 -18.72 -12.31 -3.91
N ASP A 46 -18.86 -13.16 -2.90
CA ASP A 46 -17.79 -14.06 -2.48
C ASP A 46 -17.38 -14.98 -3.64
N GLY A 47 -16.09 -15.01 -3.96
CA GLY A 47 -15.57 -15.79 -5.06
C GLY A 47 -14.07 -16.05 -4.93
N PRO A 48 -13.56 -17.13 -5.55
CA PRO A 48 -12.15 -17.47 -5.46
C PRO A 48 -11.30 -16.41 -6.14
N LEU A 49 -10.31 -15.89 -5.40
CA LEU A 49 -9.29 -14.98 -5.92
C LEU A 49 -7.91 -15.61 -5.73
N SER A 50 -7.26 -15.96 -6.85
CA SER A 50 -6.04 -16.77 -6.89
C SER A 50 -4.83 -16.11 -6.22
N LYS A 51 -4.81 -14.77 -6.10
CA LYS A 51 -3.67 -14.01 -5.57
C LYS A 51 -3.86 -13.54 -4.11
N ALA A 52 -5.06 -13.60 -3.56
CA ALA A 52 -5.33 -13.25 -2.16
C ALA A 52 -6.67 -13.80 -1.70
N CYS A 53 -6.65 -14.89 -0.91
CA CYS A 53 -7.86 -15.55 -0.41
C CYS A 53 -8.80 -14.60 0.35
N LYS A 54 -8.26 -13.63 1.10
CA LYS A 54 -9.05 -12.64 1.85
C LYS A 54 -9.78 -11.63 0.95
N CYS A 55 -9.17 -11.23 -0.17
CA CYS A 55 -9.74 -10.21 -1.06
C CYS A 55 -10.79 -10.81 -2.05
N GLY A 56 -11.12 -12.10 -1.91
CA GLY A 56 -12.24 -12.77 -2.58
C GLY A 56 -13.59 -12.63 -1.88
N LYS A 57 -13.63 -11.97 -0.71
CA LYS A 57 -14.89 -11.68 -0.01
C LYS A 57 -15.62 -10.48 -0.62
N VAL A 58 -16.93 -10.39 -0.40
CA VAL A 58 -17.75 -9.26 -0.82
C VAL A 58 -17.19 -7.95 -0.27
N ALA A 59 -16.81 -7.04 -1.16
CA ALA A 59 -16.08 -5.83 -0.80
C ALA A 59 -16.94 -4.80 -0.06
N SER A 60 -18.23 -4.70 -0.40
CA SER A 60 -19.12 -3.65 0.11
C SER A 60 -19.51 -3.83 1.59
N PHE A 61 -19.37 -5.04 2.13
CA PHE A 61 -19.81 -5.38 3.49
C PHE A 61 -18.67 -5.85 4.40
N ASN A 62 -17.43 -5.88 3.90
CA ASN A 62 -16.29 -6.38 4.66
C ASN A 62 -15.15 -5.36 4.70
N ILE A 63 -14.46 -5.32 5.85
CA ILE A 63 -13.12 -4.73 5.93
C ILE A 63 -12.12 -5.80 5.51
N ILE A 64 -11.38 -5.55 4.44
CA ILE A 64 -10.53 -6.56 3.81
C ILE A 64 -9.06 -6.16 3.96
N PRO A 65 -8.31 -6.76 4.91
CA PRO A 65 -6.89 -6.51 4.99
C PRO A 65 -6.18 -7.15 3.77
N CYS A 66 -5.55 -6.32 2.95
CA CYS A 66 -4.73 -6.73 1.82
C CYS A 66 -3.28 -6.22 2.01
N ASN A 67 -2.30 -7.06 1.67
CA ASN A 67 -0.88 -6.70 1.79
C ASN A 67 -0.46 -5.77 0.66
N THR A 68 0.36 -4.75 0.98
CA THR A 68 0.66 -3.70 0.00
C THR A 68 2.14 -3.36 -0.19
N GLY A 69 2.59 -3.33 -1.45
CA GLY A 69 4.00 -3.13 -1.83
C GLY A 69 4.47 -1.67 -1.82
N ALA A 70 3.57 -0.74 -1.57
CA ALA A 70 3.84 0.69 -1.70
C ALA A 70 4.84 1.24 -0.65
N ALA A 71 5.00 0.63 0.54
CA ALA A 71 6.04 1.07 1.49
C ALA A 71 7.43 0.65 1.01
N LYS A 72 7.55 -0.55 0.41
CA LYS A 72 8.78 -0.99 -0.24
C LYS A 72 9.13 -0.09 -1.43
N ALA A 73 8.12 0.39 -2.17
CA ALA A 73 8.31 1.33 -3.26
C ALA A 73 8.83 2.71 -2.80
N ILE A 74 8.45 3.18 -1.60
CA ILE A 74 9.02 4.42 -1.04
C ILE A 74 10.52 4.27 -0.77
N GLY A 75 10.96 3.10 -0.30
CA GLY A 75 12.40 2.80 -0.16
C GLY A 75 13.16 2.78 -1.50
N MET A 76 12.47 2.55 -2.62
CA MET A 76 13.06 2.64 -3.97
C MET A 76 13.14 4.08 -4.47
N VAL A 77 12.21 4.95 -4.08
CA VAL A 77 12.18 6.38 -4.47
C VAL A 77 13.06 7.22 -3.54
N LEU A 78 13.09 6.87 -2.26
CA LEU A 78 13.89 7.50 -1.21
C LEU A 78 14.82 6.45 -0.60
N HIS A 79 16.02 6.31 -1.17
CA HIS A 79 17.00 5.30 -0.75
C HIS A 79 17.37 5.36 0.75
N ALA A 80 17.32 6.54 1.37
CA ALA A 80 17.54 6.71 2.81
C ALA A 80 16.50 5.99 3.71
N LEU A 81 15.34 5.65 3.13
CA LEU A 81 14.23 4.96 3.77
C LEU A 81 14.11 3.49 3.37
N ASN A 82 15.09 2.96 2.61
CA ASN A 82 15.06 1.58 2.16
C ASN A 82 15.18 0.62 3.35
N GLY A 83 14.25 -0.33 3.47
CA GLY A 83 14.21 -1.31 4.56
C GLY A 83 13.62 -0.80 5.88
N LYS A 84 13.28 0.48 6.01
CA LYS A 84 12.82 1.08 7.27
C LYS A 84 11.29 1.13 7.43
N SER A 85 10.54 0.84 6.37
CA SER A 85 9.08 0.98 6.39
C SER A 85 8.32 -0.30 6.02
N THR A 86 7.42 -0.73 6.92
CA THR A 86 6.52 -1.88 6.74
C THR A 86 5.06 -1.41 6.65
N ARG A 87 4.18 -2.17 5.98
CA ARG A 87 2.84 -1.69 5.59
C ARG A 87 1.77 -2.78 5.55
N MET A 88 0.54 -2.36 5.81
CA MET A 88 -0.71 -3.08 5.57
C MET A 88 -1.75 -2.12 4.98
N SER A 89 -2.70 -2.60 4.17
CA SER A 89 -3.88 -1.81 3.75
C SER A 89 -5.15 -2.50 4.20
N LEU A 90 -6.16 -1.66 4.44
CA LEU A 90 -7.53 -2.00 4.73
C LEU A 90 -8.42 -1.60 3.55
#